data_AF-A0A953BHL4-F1
#
_entry.id   AF-A0A953BHL4-F1
#
_cell.length_a   1.000
_cell.length_b   1.000
_cell.length_c   1.000
_cell.angle_alpha   90.00
_cell.angle_beta   90.00
_cell.angle_gamma   90.00
#
_symmetry.space_group_name_H-M   'P 1'
#
loop_
_entity.id
_entity.type
_entity.pdbx_description
1 polymer ?
#
loop_
_entity_poly.entity_id
_entity_poly.type
_entity_poly.pdbx_seq_one_letter_code
_entity_poly.pdbx_strand_id
1 'polypeptide(L)'
;MLTFVSAASLVGMVGLGGCTYTADVRNMTGEPVFVQMLQVDAIQPDWVLDSVRVGPGEHAKLGPKRVAFQRVVIDAGTQTKKSVNGRALISPGMTRLDVTSASVMERDETVFTVKRRDE
;
A
#
# COMPACT_ATOMS: atom_id res chain seq x y z
N MET A 1 -23.77 -13.30 -53.62
CA MET A 1 -24.35 -13.93 -52.42
C MET A 1 -23.41 -15.04 -51.97
N LEU A 2 -22.63 -14.79 -50.92
CA LEU A 2 -21.99 -15.78 -50.04
C LEU A 2 -21.21 -15.00 -48.96
N THR A 3 -21.89 -14.83 -47.83
CA THR A 3 -21.39 -14.30 -46.57
C THR A 3 -20.43 -15.29 -45.92
N PHE A 4 -19.23 -14.84 -45.57
CA PHE A 4 -18.40 -15.48 -44.56
C PHE A 4 -18.23 -14.51 -43.39
N VAL A 5 -19.13 -14.63 -42.41
CA VAL A 5 -18.97 -14.01 -41.10
C VAL A 5 -18.16 -14.98 -40.26
N SER A 6 -16.84 -14.82 -40.24
CA SER A 6 -16.00 -15.45 -39.21
C SER A 6 -16.11 -14.61 -37.95
N ALA A 7 -17.08 -14.94 -37.11
CA ALA A 7 -17.10 -14.51 -35.72
C ALA A 7 -15.92 -15.19 -35.01
N ALA A 8 -14.75 -14.55 -35.04
CA ALA A 8 -13.63 -14.93 -34.21
C ALA A 8 -14.08 -14.78 -32.76
N SER A 9 -14.23 -15.93 -32.11
CA SER A 9 -14.50 -16.07 -30.69
C SER A 9 -13.49 -15.20 -29.94
N LEU A 10 -13.98 -14.10 -29.35
CA LEU A 10 -13.29 -13.40 -28.28
C LEU A 10 -13.07 -14.43 -27.17
N VAL A 11 -11.89 -15.05 -27.18
CA VAL A 11 -11.35 -15.77 -26.03
C VAL A 11 -11.16 -14.70 -24.98
N GLY A 12 -12.22 -14.47 -24.19
CA GLY A 12 -12.15 -13.73 -22.95
C GLY A 12 -11.16 -14.48 -22.09
N MET A 13 -9.90 -14.05 -22.11
CA MET A 13 -8.92 -14.49 -21.13
C MET A 13 -9.47 -14.08 -19.77
N VAL A 14 -10.03 -15.09 -19.12
CA VAL A 14 -10.34 -15.15 -17.70
C VAL A 14 -9.20 -14.47 -16.96
N GLY A 15 -9.52 -13.36 -16.31
CA GLY A 15 -8.53 -12.47 -15.72
C GLY A 15 -7.57 -13.23 -14.82
N LEU A 16 -6.29 -13.18 -15.15
CA LEU A 16 -5.21 -13.69 -14.31
C LEU A 16 -5.39 -13.12 -12.89
N GLY A 17 -5.80 -14.00 -11.97
CA GLY A 17 -6.30 -13.67 -10.64
C GLY A 17 -5.29 -12.81 -9.88
N GLY A 18 -5.68 -11.57 -9.61
CA GLY A 18 -4.91 -10.67 -8.75
C GLY A 18 -5.88 -9.96 -7.83
N CYS A 19 -5.49 -9.84 -6.57
CA CYS A 19 -6.23 -9.05 -5.60
C CYS A 19 -5.95 -7.58 -5.83
N THR A 20 -6.97 -6.74 -5.68
CA THR A 20 -6.81 -5.29 -5.74
C THR A 20 -6.63 -4.76 -4.33
N TYR A 21 -5.61 -3.95 -4.11
CA TYR A 21 -5.28 -3.36 -2.83
C TYR A 21 -5.38 -1.85 -2.92
N THR A 22 -6.04 -1.26 -1.94
CA THR A 22 -6.19 0.18 -1.78
C THR A 22 -6.01 0.51 -0.32
N ALA A 23 -5.31 1.59 -0.02
CA ALA A 23 -5.14 2.07 1.35
C ALA A 23 -5.55 3.54 1.44
N ASP A 24 -6.28 3.87 2.48
CA ASP A 24 -6.56 5.25 2.88
C ASP A 24 -5.80 5.52 4.18
N VAL A 25 -4.80 6.39 4.12
CA VAL A 25 -3.83 6.60 5.18
C VAL A 25 -3.99 8.00 5.72
N ARG A 26 -4.23 8.11 7.02
CA ARG A 26 -4.30 9.37 7.73
C ARG A 26 -3.04 9.59 8.55
N ASN A 27 -2.46 10.77 8.43
CA ASN A 27 -1.32 11.19 9.23
C ASN A 27 -1.80 11.87 10.52
N MET A 28 -1.61 11.20 11.65
CA MET A 28 -1.93 11.72 12.98
C MET A 28 -0.68 12.25 13.70
N THR A 29 0.45 12.38 13.00
CA THR A 29 1.70 12.93 13.54
C THR A 29 1.76 14.45 13.38
N GLY A 30 2.71 15.08 14.07
CA GLY A 30 2.99 16.51 13.94
C GLY A 30 3.86 16.89 12.73
N GLU A 31 4.33 15.92 11.94
CA GLU A 31 5.28 16.13 10.85
C GLU A 31 4.80 15.44 9.55
N PRO A 32 5.29 15.88 8.37
CA PRO A 32 4.99 15.19 7.13
C PRO A 32 5.59 13.77 7.13
N VAL A 33 4.76 12.77 6.80
CA VAL A 33 5.19 11.37 6.70
C VAL A 33 5.24 10.91 5.24
N PHE A 34 6.18 10.04 4.93
CA PHE A 34 6.25 9.36 3.64
C PHE A 34 5.74 7.95 3.80
N VAL A 35 4.72 7.61 3.00
CA VAL A 35 4.02 6.32 3.09
C VAL A 35 4.17 5.59 1.77
N GLN A 36 4.53 4.31 1.83
CA GLN A 36 4.71 3.45 0.67
C GLN A 36 3.81 2.22 0.78
N MET A 37 3.22 1.84 -0.35
CA MET A 37 2.60 0.54 -0.53
C MET A 37 3.63 -0.39 -1.16
N LEU A 38 3.95 -1.47 -0.47
CA LEU A 38 4.99 -2.42 -0.86
C LEU A 38 4.38 -3.79 -1.13
N GLN A 39 4.79 -4.41 -2.22
CA GLN A 39 4.64 -5.84 -2.43
C GLN A 39 5.81 -6.54 -1.75
N VAL A 40 5.51 -7.45 -0.83
CA VAL A 40 6.52 -8.19 -0.06
C VAL A 40 6.65 -9.59 -0.62
N ASP A 41 7.84 -9.87 -1.12
CA ASP A 41 8.28 -11.18 -1.58
C ASP A 41 9.25 -11.78 -0.54
N ALA A 42 9.29 -13.11 -0.42
CA ALA A 42 10.19 -13.79 0.53
C ALA A 42 11.62 -13.99 -0.03
N ILE A 43 11.77 -13.88 -1.35
CA ILE A 43 12.95 -14.23 -2.14
C ILE A 43 13.50 -12.99 -2.84
N GLN A 44 12.62 -12.08 -3.28
CA GLN A 44 12.99 -10.84 -3.96
C GLN A 44 12.90 -9.63 -3.01
N PRO A 45 13.64 -8.54 -3.30
CA PRO A 45 13.48 -7.29 -2.59
C PRO A 45 12.03 -6.78 -2.65
N ASP A 46 11.59 -6.10 -1.58
CA ASP A 46 10.29 -5.43 -1.53
C ASP A 46 10.13 -4.49 -2.73
N TRP A 47 9.01 -4.60 -3.44
CA TRP A 47 8.72 -3.76 -4.60
C TRP A 47 7.74 -2.65 -4.24
N VAL A 48 8.11 -1.41 -4.55
CA VAL A 48 7.22 -0.25 -4.33
C VAL A 48 6.11 -0.24 -5.39
N LEU A 49 4.87 -0.42 -4.95
CA LEU A 49 3.68 -0.37 -5.80
C LEU A 49 3.13 1.06 -5.94
N ASP A 50 3.20 1.83 -4.85
CA ASP A 50 2.74 3.21 -4.76
C ASP A 50 3.42 3.94 -3.61
N SER A 51 3.46 5.26 -3.64
CA SER A 51 3.99 6.06 -2.54
C SER A 51 3.41 7.47 -2.53
N VAL A 52 3.21 8.02 -1.34
CA VAL A 52 2.67 9.37 -1.18
C VAL A 52 3.27 10.04 0.07
N ARG A 53 3.44 11.35 -0.01
CA ARG A 53 3.75 12.18 1.16
C ARG A 53 2.44 12.73 1.74
N VAL A 54 2.23 12.58 3.04
CA VAL A 54 1.01 13.01 3.73
C VAL A 54 1.36 14.09 4.75
N GLY A 55 0.76 15.27 4.63
CA GLY A 55 0.97 16.36 5.58
C GLY A 55 0.38 16.07 6.97
N PRO A 56 0.76 16.81 8.02
CA PRO A 56 0.19 16.65 9.37
C PRO A 56 -1.33 16.83 9.36
N GLY A 57 -2.07 15.87 9.92
CA GLY A 57 -3.54 15.89 9.99
C GLY A 57 -4.27 15.54 8.68
N GLU A 58 -3.54 15.40 7.57
CA GLU A 58 -4.11 15.06 6.26
C GLU A 58 -4.35 13.56 6.11
N HIS A 59 -5.09 13.19 5.07
CA HIS A 59 -5.19 11.81 4.61
C HIS A 59 -4.87 11.71 3.11
N ALA A 60 -4.35 10.57 2.69
CA ALA A 60 -4.05 10.29 1.30
C ALA A 60 -4.39 8.83 0.96
N LYS A 61 -4.79 8.64 -0.29
CA LYS A 61 -5.12 7.34 -0.84
C LYS A 61 -3.94 6.77 -1.63
N LEU A 62 -3.60 5.52 -1.36
CA LEU A 62 -2.66 4.69 -2.13
C LEU A 62 -3.43 3.63 -2.92
N GLY A 63 -3.01 3.38 -4.16
CA GLY A 63 -3.69 2.49 -5.08
C GLY A 63 -4.95 3.09 -5.73
N PRO A 64 -5.74 2.27 -6.44
CA PRO A 64 -5.73 0.81 -6.44
C PRO A 64 -4.52 0.19 -7.15
N LYS A 65 -3.97 -0.90 -6.59
CA LYS A 65 -2.91 -1.71 -7.21
C LYS A 65 -3.31 -3.17 -7.24
N ARG A 66 -3.12 -3.82 -8.38
CA ARG A 66 -3.42 -5.25 -8.56
C ARG A 66 -2.16 -6.07 -8.37
N VAL A 67 -2.19 -6.99 -7.42
CA VAL A 67 -1.06 -7.85 -7.05
C VAL A 67 -1.50 -9.30 -7.10
N ALA A 68 -0.69 -10.14 -7.72
CA ALA A 68 -0.97 -11.57 -7.86
C ALA A 68 -0.22 -12.36 -6.77
N PHE A 69 -0.95 -13.12 -5.96
CA PHE A 69 -0.41 -14.14 -5.04
C PHE A 69 0.60 -13.66 -3.98
N GLN A 70 0.71 -12.35 -3.72
CA GLN A 70 1.69 -11.80 -2.78
C GLN A 70 1.05 -10.91 -1.71
N ARG A 71 1.80 -10.76 -0.60
CA ARG A 71 1.41 -9.91 0.52
C ARG A 71 1.69 -8.45 0.16
N VAL A 72 0.78 -7.57 0.57
CA VAL A 72 0.96 -6.12 0.42
C VAL A 72 1.00 -5.51 1.81
N VAL A 73 2.00 -4.66 2.05
CA VAL A 73 2.17 -3.93 3.30
C VAL A 73 2.20 -2.43 3.03
N ILE A 74 1.81 -1.65 4.02
CA ILE A 74 2.00 -0.21 4.04
C ILE A 74 3.14 0.08 4.99
N ASP A 75 4.18 0.76 4.50
CA ASP A 75 5.34 1.19 5.26
C ASP A 75 5.30 2.72 5.41
N ALA A 76 5.36 3.23 6.63
CA ALA A 76 5.41 4.67 6.91
C ALA A 76 6.71 5.04 7.60
N GLY A 77 7.42 6.02 7.05
CA GLY A 77 8.67 6.57 7.59
C GLY A 77 8.91 8.01 7.14
N THR A 78 10.11 8.53 7.41
CA THR A 78 10.61 9.75 6.76
C THR A 78 11.64 9.36 5.70
N GLN A 79 11.86 10.20 4.68
CA GLN A 79 12.85 9.92 3.62
C GLN A 79 14.26 9.60 4.16
N THR A 80 14.56 9.99 5.40
CA THR A 80 15.86 9.86 6.06
C THR A 80 15.89 8.91 7.26
N LYS A 81 14.76 8.50 7.86
CA LYS A 81 14.73 7.60 9.03
C LYS A 81 13.92 6.33 8.76
N LYS A 82 14.54 5.18 9.06
CA LYS A 82 13.94 3.86 8.94
C LYS A 82 12.93 3.66 10.08
N SER A 83 11.71 3.27 9.76
CA SER A 83 10.66 3.07 10.76
C SER A 83 10.78 1.71 11.45
N VAL A 84 10.76 1.69 12.78
CA VAL A 84 10.93 0.48 13.60
C VAL A 84 9.64 -0.34 13.69
N ASN A 85 8.46 0.29 13.57
CA ASN A 85 7.13 -0.35 13.55
C ASN A 85 6.20 0.27 12.48
N GLY A 86 6.78 0.70 11.36
CA GLY A 86 6.08 1.42 10.30
C GLY A 86 5.28 0.56 9.34
N ARG A 87 5.30 -0.78 9.51
CA ARG A 87 4.72 -1.71 8.54
C ARG A 87 3.41 -2.30 9.02
N ALA A 88 2.36 -2.15 8.23
CA ALA A 88 1.07 -2.80 8.44
C ALA A 88 0.69 -3.66 7.22
N LEU A 89 0.34 -4.93 7.43
CA LEU A 89 -0.21 -5.78 6.39
C LEU A 89 -1.60 -5.29 6.00
N ILE A 90 -1.91 -5.24 4.70
CA ILE A 90 -3.23 -4.86 4.21
C ILE A 90 -3.91 -6.02 3.48
N SER A 91 -5.23 -6.05 3.58
CA SER A 91 -6.07 -7.04 2.90
C SER A 91 -6.50 -6.56 1.52
N PRO A 92 -6.88 -7.46 0.60
CA PRO A 92 -7.55 -7.08 -0.63
C PRO A 92 -8.77 -6.19 -0.35
N GLY A 93 -8.96 -5.14 -1.16
CA GLY A 93 -9.99 -4.13 -0.99
C GLY A 93 -9.43 -2.82 -0.45
N MET A 94 -10.26 -2.09 0.29
CA MET A 94 -9.90 -0.83 0.93
C MET A 94 -9.52 -1.09 2.39
N THR A 95 -8.30 -0.72 2.77
CA THR A 95 -7.85 -0.73 4.17
C THR A 95 -7.66 0.71 4.66
N ARG A 96 -8.11 1.02 5.88
CA ARG A 96 -7.94 2.34 6.49
C ARG A 96 -6.88 2.30 7.57
N LEU A 97 -5.95 3.24 7.54
CA LEU A 97 -4.77 3.23 8.40
C LEU A 97 -4.56 4.59 9.04
N ASP A 98 -4.13 4.57 10.30
CA ASP A 98 -3.67 5.73 11.04
C ASP A 98 -2.16 5.61 11.28
N VAL A 99 -1.41 6.62 10.85
CA VAL A 99 0.02 6.76 11.13
C VAL A 99 0.19 7.65 12.33
N THR A 100 0.79 7.10 13.39
CA THR A 100 1.11 7.82 14.63
C THR A 100 2.61 7.81 14.85
N SER A 101 3.14 8.77 15.61
CA SER A 101 4.56 8.84 15.96
C SER A 101 4.70 8.66 17.46
N ALA A 102 5.58 7.74 17.87
CA ALA A 102 6.08 7.69 19.23
C ALA A 102 7.54 8.16 19.20
N SER A 103 7.82 9.28 19.87
CA SER A 103 9.20 9.74 20.07
C SER A 103 9.86 8.79 21.05
N VAL A 104 10.82 7.97 20.60
CA VAL A 104 11.61 7.15 21.53
C VAL A 104 12.74 8.03 22.04
N MET A 105 12.55 8.56 23.27
CA MET A 105 13.43 9.54 23.90
C MET A 105 14.87 9.08 24.10
N GLU A 106 15.17 7.78 24.04
CA GLU A 106 16.52 7.25 24.29
C GLU A 106 17.51 7.40 23.12
N ARG A 107 17.05 7.66 21.88
CA ARG A 107 17.93 7.62 20.69
C ARG A 107 17.74 8.70 19.63
N ASP A 108 16.89 9.71 19.87
CA ASP A 108 16.53 10.71 18.84
C ASP A 108 15.95 10.08 17.55
N GLU A 109 15.33 8.90 17.72
CA GLU A 109 14.67 8.12 16.67
C GLU A 109 13.15 8.33 16.75
N THR A 110 12.56 8.80 15.65
CA THR A 110 11.11 8.89 15.51
C THR A 110 10.58 7.53 15.06
N VAL A 111 9.86 6.83 15.94
CA VAL A 111 9.22 5.57 15.58
C VAL A 111 7.82 5.86 15.07
N PHE A 112 7.60 5.62 13.77
CA PHE A 112 6.25 5.65 13.21
C PHE A 112 5.58 4.32 13.49
N THR A 113 4.34 4.38 13.96
CA THR A 113 3.47 3.23 14.18
C THR A 113 2.29 3.34 13.23
N VAL A 114 2.11 2.35 12.37
CA VAL A 114 0.95 2.25 11.49
C VAL A 114 -0.06 1.30 12.11
N LYS A 115 -1.27 1.79 12.37
CA LYS A 115 -2.38 0.98 12.91
C LYS A 115 -3.52 0.92 11.92
N ARG A 116 -4.10 -0.27 11.75
CA ARG A 116 -5.35 -0.45 11.02
C ARG A 116 -6.50 0.13 11.85
N ARG A 117 -7.39 0.86 11.17
CA ARG A 117 -8.62 1.42 11.77
C ARG A 117 -9.83 0.51 11.55
N ASP A 118 -9.70 -0.45 10.63
CA ASP A 118 -10.75 -1.39 10.25
C ASP A 118 -10.71 -2.72 11.03
N GLU A 119 -9.83 -2.82 12.04
CA GLU A 119 -9.80 -3.90 13.03
C GLU A 119 -10.57 -3.54 14.30
#